data_AF-A0A838HI74-F1
#
_entry.id   AF-A0A838HI74-F1
#
_cell.length_a   1.000
_cell.length_b   1.000
_cell.length_c   1.000
_cell.angle_alpha   90.00
_cell.angle_beta   90.00
_cell.angle_gamma   90.00
#
_symmetry.space_group_name_H-M   'P 1'
#
loop_
_entity.id
_entity.type
_entity.pdbx_description
1 polymer ?
#
loop_
_entity_poly.entity_id
_entity_poly.type
_entity_poly.pdbx_seq_one_letter_code
_entity_poly.pdbx_strand_id
1 'polypeptide(L)'
;MTASTRIRIALLLALASALAAALVLLPVDRYLAGFLTAVKDIGPWGAAALALAYVPASLLFIPGSLLTLGAGFAFGVVLGTIAVSIGSVLGASAAFWLGRTVARGWVEERIAAR
;
A
#
# COMPACT_ATOMS: atom_id res chain seq x y z
N MET A 1 10.30 -13.17 -28.64
CA MET A 1 9.82 -12.11 -27.73
C MET A 1 9.69 -10.83 -28.54
N THR A 2 8.49 -10.27 -28.68
CA THR A 2 8.28 -9.02 -29.43
C THR A 2 8.90 -7.85 -28.67
N ALA A 3 9.31 -6.79 -29.38
CA ALA A 3 9.96 -5.61 -28.78
C ALA A 3 9.12 -4.98 -27.63
N SER A 4 7.78 -5.05 -27.74
CA SER A 4 6.81 -4.64 -26.72
C SER A 4 6.95 -5.41 -25.40
N THR A 5 7.21 -6.73 -25.46
CA THR A 5 7.42 -7.55 -24.27
C THR A 5 8.71 -7.17 -23.53
N ARG A 6 9.79 -6.87 -24.27
CA ARG A 6 11.07 -6.46 -23.67
C ARG A 6 10.96 -5.11 -22.95
N ILE A 7 10.25 -4.15 -23.55
CA ILE A 7 10.01 -2.82 -22.95
C ILE A 7 9.19 -2.95 -21.66
N ARG A 8 8.11 -3.75 -21.66
CA ARG A 8 7.31 -3.99 -20.44
C ARG A 8 8.13 -4.62 -19.33
N ILE A 9 8.96 -5.61 -19.65
CA ILE A 9 9.84 -6.25 -18.65
C ILE A 9 10.85 -5.25 -18.10
N ALA A 10 11.48 -4.44 -18.96
CA ALA A 10 12.40 -3.40 -18.51
C ALA A 10 11.73 -2.36 -17.61
N LEU A 11 10.51 -1.92 -17.92
CA LEU A 11 9.75 -0.99 -17.09
C LEU A 11 9.37 -1.60 -15.73
N LEU A 12 8.94 -2.87 -15.70
CA LEU A 12 8.63 -3.56 -14.45
C LEU A 12 9.87 -3.73 -13.58
N LEU A 13 11.01 -4.08 -14.18
CA LEU A 13 12.28 -4.19 -13.48
C LEU A 13 12.75 -2.82 -12.95
N ALA A 14 12.63 -1.76 -13.75
CA ALA A 14 12.97 -0.41 -13.31
C ALA A 14 12.09 0.05 -12.14
N LEU A 15 10.78 -0.21 -12.19
CA LEU A 15 9.85 0.10 -11.12
C LEU A 15 10.17 -0.69 -9.83
N ALA A 16 10.41 -1.99 -9.95
CA ALA A 16 10.79 -2.83 -8.81
C ALA A 16 12.13 -2.39 -8.19
N SER A 17 13.10 -2.01 -9.03
CA SER A 17 14.40 -1.50 -8.60
C SER A 17 14.26 -0.15 -7.87
N ALA A 18 13.45 0.75 -8.41
CA ALA A 18 13.16 2.04 -7.77
C ALA A 18 12.45 1.85 -6.42
N LEU A 19 11.50 0.91 -6.33
CA LEU A 19 10.83 0.58 -5.07
C LEU A 19 11.79 -0.02 -4.04
N ALA A 20 12.66 -0.94 -4.45
CA ALA A 20 13.69 -1.51 -3.59
C ALA A 20 14.69 -0.45 -3.13
N ALA A 21 15.14 0.43 -4.03
CA ALA A 21 16.03 1.54 -3.70
C ALA A 21 15.34 2.51 -2.73
N ALA A 22 14.07 2.83 -2.92
CA ALA A 22 13.30 3.65 -1.98
C ALA A 22 13.19 2.98 -0.60
N LEU A 23 13.02 1.66 -0.53
CA LEU A 23 12.98 0.94 0.75
C LEU A 23 14.31 0.90 1.49
N VAL A 24 15.44 0.96 0.78
CA VAL A 24 16.79 0.86 1.37
C VAL A 24 17.41 2.24 1.63
N LEU A 25 17.20 3.20 0.73
CA LEU A 25 17.80 4.54 0.80
C LEU A 25 16.98 5.52 1.64
N LEU A 26 15.65 5.36 1.67
CA LEU A 26 14.80 6.18 2.49
C LEU A 26 14.84 5.62 3.92
N PRO A 27 15.04 6.45 4.97
CA PRO A 27 15.06 5.99 6.36
C PRO A 27 13.64 5.66 6.83
N VAL A 28 13.05 4.62 6.22
CA VAL A 28 11.69 4.15 6.46
C VAL A 28 11.50 3.78 7.93
N ASP A 29 12.54 3.25 8.58
CA ASP A 29 12.60 2.97 10.01
C ASP A 29 12.27 4.20 10.85
N ARG A 30 12.86 5.37 10.56
CA ARG A 30 12.60 6.62 11.29
C ARG A 30 11.18 7.14 11.06
N TYR A 31 10.72 7.16 9.82
CA TYR A 31 9.37 7.62 9.50
C TYR A 31 8.31 6.70 10.11
N LEU A 32 8.53 5.38 10.02
CA LEU A 32 7.64 4.38 10.59
C LEU A 32 7.63 4.46 12.12
N ALA A 33 8.80 4.60 12.77
CA ALA A 33 8.88 4.79 14.21
C ALA A 33 8.17 6.06 14.68
N GLY A 34 8.35 7.18 13.96
CA GLY A 34 7.65 8.44 14.23
C GLY A 34 6.13 8.29 14.11
N PHE A 35 5.66 7.67 13.02
CA PHE A 35 4.24 7.39 12.82
C PHE A 35 3.69 6.46 13.91
N LEU A 36 4.35 5.34 14.20
CA LEU A 36 3.89 4.38 15.20
C LEU A 36 3.85 4.98 16.60
N THR A 37 4.79 5.87 16.94
CA THR A 37 4.79 6.59 18.21
C THR A 37 3.59 7.53 18.27
N ALA A 38 3.37 8.34 17.22
CA ALA A 38 2.22 9.24 17.15
C ALA A 38 0.88 8.48 17.25
N VAL A 39 0.77 7.32 16.60
CA VAL A 39 -0.44 6.51 16.61
C VAL A 39 -0.62 5.79 17.95
N LYS A 40 0.46 5.39 18.61
CA LYS A 40 0.44 4.83 19.96
C LYS A 40 0.02 5.85 21.02
N ASP A 41 0.46 7.10 20.89
CA ASP A 41 0.12 8.19 21.83
C ASP A 41 -1.37 8.58 21.77
N ILE A 42 -2.07 8.23 20.68
CA ILE A 42 -3.52 8.41 20.53
C ILE A 42 -4.33 7.35 21.33
N GLY A 43 -3.67 6.34 21.92
CA GLY A 43 -4.31 5.34 22.76
C GLY A 43 -5.14 4.32 21.95
N PRO A 44 -6.31 3.88 22.44
CA PRO A 44 -7.14 2.85 21.76
C PRO A 44 -7.55 3.22 20.33
N TRP A 45 -7.67 4.52 20.05
CA TRP A 45 -8.00 5.04 18.71
C TRP A 45 -6.83 4.91 17.71
N GLY A 46 -5.62 4.64 18.18
CA GLY A 46 -4.46 4.42 17.33
C GLY A 46 -4.65 3.25 16.35
N ALA A 47 -5.27 2.16 16.81
CA ALA A 47 -5.60 1.01 15.96
C ALA A 47 -6.53 1.41 14.80
N ALA A 48 -7.52 2.27 15.06
CA ALA A 48 -8.42 2.78 14.02
C ALA A 48 -7.71 3.73 13.04
N ALA A 49 -6.84 4.61 13.54
CA ALA A 49 -6.03 5.49 12.71
C ALA A 49 -5.08 4.70 11.80
N LEU A 50 -4.48 3.61 12.31
CA LEU A 50 -3.65 2.70 11.53
C LEU A 50 -4.45 1.99 10.43
N ALA A 51 -5.67 1.53 10.74
CA ALA A 51 -6.57 0.92 9.75
C ALA A 51 -6.95 1.92 8.63
N LEU A 52 -7.17 3.19 8.97
CA LEU A 52 -7.41 4.27 8.01
C LEU A 52 -6.18 4.57 7.14
N ALA A 53 -4.99 4.61 7.74
CA ALA A 53 -3.73 4.81 7.01
C ALA A 53 -3.43 3.70 5.99
N TYR A 54 -3.99 2.50 6.21
CA TYR A 54 -3.89 1.37 5.29
C TYR A 54 -4.55 1.63 3.92
N VAL A 55 -5.59 2.47 3.86
CA VAL A 55 -6.31 2.79 2.63
C VAL A 55 -5.43 3.55 1.63
N PRO A 56 -4.90 4.76 1.94
CA PRO A 56 -4.03 5.47 1.02
C PRO A 56 -2.73 4.70 0.76
N ALA A 57 -2.21 3.96 1.75
CA ALA A 57 -1.04 3.11 1.53
C ALA A 57 -1.29 2.04 0.45
N SER A 58 -2.47 1.40 0.47
CA SER A 58 -2.86 0.43 -0.54
C SER A 58 -3.01 1.06 -1.93
N LEU A 59 -3.56 2.27 -2.00
CA LEU A 59 -3.73 3.00 -3.27
C LEU A 59 -2.40 3.49 -3.86
N LEU A 60 -1.45 3.85 -3.01
CA LEU A 60 -0.11 4.32 -3.40
C LEU A 60 0.88 3.17 -3.62
N PHE A 61 0.44 1.91 -3.59
CA PHE A 61 1.28 0.72 -3.71
C PHE A 61 2.41 0.67 -2.67
N ILE A 62 2.17 1.23 -1.48
CA ILE A 62 3.10 1.14 -0.35
C ILE A 62 3.10 -0.31 0.16
N PRO A 63 4.28 -0.91 0.46
CA PRO A 63 4.35 -2.26 0.99
C PRO A 63 3.59 -2.40 2.31
N GLY A 64 2.52 -3.20 2.31
CA GLY A 64 1.68 -3.41 3.49
C GLY A 64 2.41 -4.08 4.67
N SER A 65 3.51 -4.79 4.41
CA SER A 65 4.34 -5.41 5.45
C SER A 65 4.83 -4.42 6.49
N LEU A 66 5.18 -3.19 6.09
CA LEU A 66 5.63 -2.13 7.00
C LEU A 66 4.55 -1.77 8.02
N LEU A 67 3.32 -1.55 7.54
CA LEU A 67 2.18 -1.20 8.38
C LEU A 67 1.73 -2.40 9.22
N THR A 68 1.76 -3.62 8.67
CA THR A 68 1.42 -4.84 9.42
C THR A 68 2.37 -5.09 10.59
N LEU A 69 3.68 -5.03 10.32
CA LEU A 69 4.71 -5.22 11.35
C LEU A 69 4.65 -4.09 12.38
N GLY A 70 4.47 -2.85 11.92
CA GLY A 70 4.31 -1.69 12.80
C GLY A 70 3.08 -1.80 13.71
N ALA A 71 1.95 -2.29 13.20
CA ALA A 71 0.74 -2.51 14.00
C ALA A 71 0.95 -3.57 15.07
N GLY A 72 1.59 -4.70 14.73
CA GLY A 72 1.92 -5.74 15.70
C GLY A 72 2.87 -5.25 16.78
N PHE A 73 3.83 -4.39 16.44
CA PHE A 73 4.75 -3.77 17.39
C PHE A 73 4.06 -2.74 18.30
N ALA A 74 3.20 -1.89 17.75
CA ALA A 74 2.59 -0.78 18.50
C ALA A 74 1.37 -1.21 19.35
N PHE A 75 0.52 -2.11 18.83
CA PHE A 75 -0.76 -2.50 19.45
C PHE A 75 -0.80 -3.96 19.90
N GLY A 76 0.27 -4.72 19.68
CA GLY A 76 0.31 -6.16 19.92
C GLY A 76 -0.37 -6.95 18.79
N VAL A 77 -0.18 -8.27 18.82
CA VAL A 77 -0.60 -9.16 17.73
C VAL A 77 -2.11 -9.15 17.51
N VAL A 78 -2.92 -9.20 18.58
CA VAL A 78 -4.38 -9.33 18.47
C VAL A 78 -5.01 -8.05 17.91
N LEU A 79 -4.82 -6.91 18.59
CA LEU A 79 -5.38 -5.63 18.15
C LEU A 79 -4.77 -5.15 16.83
N GLY A 80 -3.46 -5.36 16.64
CA GLY A 80 -2.78 -5.08 15.39
C GLY A 80 -3.39 -5.88 14.22
N THR A 81 -3.64 -7.18 14.41
CA THR A 81 -4.26 -8.03 13.37
C THR A 81 -5.67 -7.55 13.03
N ILE A 82 -6.50 -7.22 14.03
CA ILE A 82 -7.87 -6.72 13.80
C ILE A 82 -7.82 -5.41 12.99
N ALA A 83 -6.98 -4.46 13.40
CA ALA A 83 -6.82 -3.18 12.72
C ALA A 83 -6.33 -3.34 11.27
N VAL A 84 -5.28 -4.14 11.07
CA VAL A 84 -4.70 -4.42 9.75
C VAL A 84 -5.68 -5.17 8.85
N SER A 85 -6.45 -6.11 9.39
CA SER A 85 -7.45 -6.85 8.62
C SER A 85 -8.56 -5.91 8.11
N ILE A 86 -9.07 -5.03 8.97
CA ILE A 86 -10.09 -4.04 8.57
C ILE A 86 -9.50 -3.06 7.55
N GLY A 87 -8.32 -2.51 7.84
CA GLY A 87 -7.64 -1.57 6.95
C GLY A 87 -7.33 -2.16 5.57
N SER A 88 -6.89 -3.42 5.51
CA SER A 88 -6.56 -4.09 4.24
C SER A 88 -7.81 -4.36 3.39
N VAL A 89 -8.93 -4.77 3.99
CA VAL A 89 -10.20 -4.94 3.28
C VAL A 89 -10.71 -3.60 2.74
N LEU A 90 -10.63 -2.54 3.54
CA LEU A 90 -11.03 -1.19 3.11
C LEU A 90 -10.12 -0.67 1.99
N GLY A 91 -8.80 -0.85 2.11
CA GLY A 91 -7.83 -0.46 1.10
C GLY A 91 -8.04 -1.20 -0.23
N ALA A 92 -8.23 -2.52 -0.16
CA ALA A 92 -8.52 -3.34 -1.34
C ALA A 92 -9.86 -2.95 -1.99
N SER A 93 -10.89 -2.69 -1.18
CA SER A 93 -12.20 -2.24 -1.66
C SER A 93 -12.11 -0.88 -2.35
N ALA A 94 -11.37 0.07 -1.78
CA ALA A 94 -11.12 1.38 -2.37
C ALA A 94 -10.33 1.27 -3.69
N ALA A 95 -9.28 0.44 -3.72
CA ALA A 95 -8.49 0.19 -4.93
C ALA A 95 -9.34 -0.41 -6.04
N PHE A 96 -10.17 -1.40 -5.72
CA PHE A 96 -11.12 -2.00 -6.66
C PHE A 96 -12.14 -0.98 -7.17
N TRP A 97 -12.68 -0.15 -6.29
CA TRP A 97 -13.67 0.86 -6.65
C TRP A 97 -13.06 1.95 -7.55
N LEU A 98 -11.82 2.36 -7.29
CA LEU A 98 -11.08 3.27 -8.16
C LEU A 98 -10.80 2.64 -9.53
N GLY A 99 -10.36 1.39 -9.57
CA GLY A 99 -10.14 0.66 -10.82
C GLY A 99 -11.41 0.53 -11.67
N ARG A 100 -12.56 0.23 -11.05
CA ARG A 100 -13.83 0.03 -11.78
C ARG A 100 -14.51 1.32 -12.24
N THR A 101 -14.16 2.47 -11.67
CA THR A 101 -14.82 3.76 -11.97
C THR A 101 -13.92 4.67 -12.77
N VAL A 102 -12.71 4.96 -12.29
CA VAL A 102 -11.78 5.88 -12.91
C VAL A 102 -11.07 5.23 -14.09
N ALA A 103 -10.61 3.98 -13.95
CA ALA A 103 -9.90 3.31 -15.03
C ALA A 103 -10.84 2.67 -16.07
N ARG A 104 -12.17 2.64 -15.82
CA ARG A 104 -13.14 1.99 -16.71
C ARG A 104 -13.15 2.58 -18.11
N GLY A 105 -13.20 3.91 -18.26
CA GLY A 105 -13.20 4.55 -19.57
C GLY A 105 -11.93 4.22 -20.37
N TRP A 106 -10.77 4.27 -19.72
CA TRP A 106 -9.50 3.88 -20.32
C TRP A 106 -9.46 2.40 -20.76
N VAL A 107 -10.04 1.50 -19.96
CA VAL A 107 -10.16 0.08 -20.31
C VAL A 107 -11.12 -0.13 -21.48
N GLU A 108 -12.27 0.55 -21.50
CA GLU A 108 -13.24 0.50 -22.60
C GLU A 108 -12.60 0.94 -23.93
N GLU A 109 -11.88 2.06 -23.94
CA GLU A 109 -11.10 2.50 -25.11
C GLU A 109 -10.06 1.46 -25.54
N ARG A 110 -9.35 0.85 -24.59
CA ARG A 110 -8.29 -0.12 -24.90
C ARG A 110 -8.82 -1.44 -25.45
N ILE A 111 -10.04 -1.84 -25.05
CA ILE A 111 -10.72 -3.02 -25.58
C ILE A 111 -11.31 -2.72 -26.96
N ALA A 112 -11.90 -1.53 -27.16
CA ALA A 112 -12.44 -1.13 -28.46
C ALA A 112 -11.35 -0.92 -29.53
N ALA A 113 -10.14 -0.55 -29.12
CA ALA A 113 -8.98 -0.43 -29.99
C ALA A 113 -8.32 -1.78 -30.36
N ARG A 114 -8.93 -2.91 -30.00
CA ARG A 114 -8.42 -4.26 -30.22
C ARG A 114 -9.33 -5.03 -31.18
#